data_AF-A0A2G8XWB6-F1
#
_entry.id   AF-A0A2G8XWB6-F1
#
_cell.length_a   1.000
_cell.length_b   1.000
_cell.length_c   1.000
_cell.angle_alpha   90.00
_cell.angle_beta   90.00
_cell.angle_gamma   90.00
#
_symmetry.space_group_name_H-M   'P 1'
#
loop_
_entity.id
_entity.type
_entity.pdbx_description
1 polymer ?
#
loop_
_entity_poly.entity_id
_entity_poly.type
_entity_poly.pdbx_seq_one_letter_code
_entity_poly.pdbx_strand_id
1 'polypeptide(L)'
;MSSLSSTSPPGELENSEAVSPAHALSARRDQASASKPGRGGETPTLGSQANKRASRSASSHEVQRERAVVWNGPEARRYEAEVLAVLHSFDKAKEWADLNNCLQKLLRVFSPPTVSSFAFSSAPTAPFFPFIPHKAVVAKRLAQCLNPLLPSGVHTRALETYAAIFERIGPDGLSRDLATYSAGLLPFFQGSATHVKPFFLDLINAYYLPLGTHLTPCLSGLLVSMLPGLDDDKAPAFGYVSSTLWRLRDCVGERTFVAALWLALRRASRVRLAALSLLGQLLTPALPALHDSVRGKKERSEERKENDEEDKR
;
A
#
# COMPACT_ATOMS: atom_id res chain seq x y z
N MET A 1 -72.04 -15.53 -20.48
CA MET A 1 -71.93 -16.32 -19.23
C MET A 1 -70.45 -16.43 -18.93
N SER A 2 -69.87 -16.07 -17.80
CA SER A 2 -70.21 -15.17 -16.69
C SER A 2 -68.84 -14.82 -16.08
N SER A 3 -68.78 -13.63 -15.52
CA SER A 3 -67.69 -13.01 -14.76
C SER A 3 -67.19 -13.86 -13.59
N LEU A 4 -65.94 -13.65 -13.17
CA LEU A 4 -65.57 -13.10 -11.84
C LEU A 4 -64.05 -12.85 -11.71
N SER A 5 -63.75 -11.91 -10.84
CA SER A 5 -62.54 -11.10 -10.62
C SER A 5 -61.76 -11.48 -9.36
N SER A 6 -60.44 -11.24 -9.31
CA SER A 6 -59.68 -10.84 -8.09
C SER A 6 -58.20 -10.53 -8.46
N THR A 7 -57.76 -9.26 -8.51
CA THR A 7 -57.06 -8.49 -7.46
C THR A 7 -55.65 -9.00 -7.08
N SER A 8 -54.62 -8.17 -7.36
CA SER A 8 -53.23 -8.26 -6.84
C SER A 8 -53.15 -8.01 -5.32
N PRO A 9 -52.02 -8.30 -4.64
CA PRO A 9 -50.99 -7.25 -4.48
C PRO A 9 -49.51 -7.73 -4.49
N PRO A 10 -48.52 -6.81 -4.51
CA PRO A 10 -47.08 -7.10 -4.42
C PRO A 10 -46.49 -6.83 -3.03
N GLY A 11 -45.45 -7.59 -2.64
CA GLY A 11 -44.63 -7.41 -1.42
C GLY A 11 -43.81 -8.69 -1.17
N GLU A 12 -42.57 -8.71 -0.68
CA GLU A 12 -41.77 -7.72 0.05
C GLU A 12 -40.27 -7.96 -0.28
N LEU A 13 -39.51 -6.87 -0.47
CA LEU A 13 -38.05 -6.87 -0.40
C LEU A 13 -37.67 -6.49 1.03
N GLU A 14 -36.97 -7.39 1.73
CA GLU A 14 -36.46 -7.10 3.06
C GLU A 14 -35.45 -5.95 3.02
N ASN A 15 -35.75 -4.95 3.85
CA ASN A 15 -34.93 -3.81 4.20
C ASN A 15 -33.60 -4.26 4.85
N SER A 16 -32.48 -4.02 4.19
CA SER A 16 -31.21 -3.80 4.90
C SER A 16 -31.03 -2.29 5.02
N GLU A 17 -31.15 -1.79 6.25
CA GLU A 17 -31.08 -0.39 6.63
C GLU A 17 -29.96 0.37 5.90
N ALA A 18 -30.34 1.41 5.17
CA ALA A 18 -29.44 2.40 4.62
C ALA A 18 -28.83 3.22 5.77
N VAL A 19 -27.60 2.87 6.17
CA VAL A 19 -26.83 3.71 7.10
C VAL A 19 -26.38 4.97 6.36
N SER A 20 -26.83 6.12 6.85
CA SER A 20 -26.55 7.44 6.29
C SER A 20 -25.03 7.73 6.21
N PRO A 21 -24.52 8.27 5.07
CA PRO A 21 -23.10 8.45 4.79
C PRO A 21 -22.37 9.47 5.69
N ALA A 22 -23.09 10.19 6.56
CA ALA A 22 -22.51 11.13 7.50
C ALA A 22 -21.64 10.46 8.60
N HIS A 23 -21.85 9.18 8.89
CA HIS A 23 -21.10 8.47 9.95
C HIS A 23 -19.72 7.96 9.51
N ALA A 24 -19.44 7.84 8.21
CA ALA A 24 -18.16 7.33 7.71
C ALA A 24 -16.97 8.30 7.90
N LEU A 25 -17.24 9.57 8.24
CA LEU A 25 -16.22 10.63 8.36
C LEU A 25 -15.74 10.88 9.81
N SER A 26 -16.35 10.27 10.83
CA SER A 26 -16.10 10.62 12.24
C SER A 26 -15.20 9.63 13.02
N ALA A 27 -15.03 8.39 12.58
CA ALA A 27 -14.39 7.35 13.38
C ALA A 27 -12.85 7.29 13.22
N ARG A 28 -12.11 8.29 13.71
CA ARG A 28 -10.68 8.12 14.08
C ARG A 28 -10.08 9.23 14.96
N ARG A 29 -10.89 9.87 15.79
CA ARG A 29 -10.41 10.61 16.97
C ARG A 29 -10.63 9.70 18.17
N ASP A 30 -9.62 9.61 19.04
CA ASP A 30 -9.62 8.92 20.33
C ASP A 30 -8.85 7.60 20.36
N GLN A 31 -7.52 7.75 20.42
CA GLN A 31 -6.64 6.98 21.30
C GLN A 31 -5.26 7.66 21.32
N ALA A 32 -5.11 8.69 22.16
CA ALA A 32 -3.81 9.25 22.54
C ALA A 32 -3.92 10.00 23.88
N SER A 33 -3.63 9.29 24.98
CA SER A 33 -3.30 9.84 26.31
C SER A 33 -2.95 8.65 27.20
N ALA A 34 -1.96 8.61 28.09
CA ALA A 34 -0.84 9.46 28.46
C ALA A 34 0.05 8.60 29.38
N SER A 35 1.36 8.85 29.45
CA SER A 35 2.15 8.56 30.66
C SER A 35 3.45 9.39 30.64
N LYS A 36 3.62 10.23 31.67
CA LYS A 36 4.82 11.02 31.98
C LYS A 36 5.67 10.32 33.06
N PRO A 37 6.93 10.73 33.28
CA PRO A 37 7.96 9.95 33.95
C PRO A 37 8.15 10.31 35.45
N GLY A 38 8.69 9.35 36.21
CA GLY A 38 9.16 9.50 37.60
C GLY A 38 10.67 9.25 37.71
N ARG A 39 11.31 9.91 38.68
CA ARG A 39 12.72 10.32 38.78
C ARG A 39 13.41 9.66 40.00
N GLY A 40 14.72 9.43 39.94
CA GLY A 40 15.65 9.46 41.09
C GLY A 40 16.37 8.16 41.47
N GLY A 41 17.69 8.08 41.21
CA GLY A 41 18.75 7.91 42.24
C GLY A 41 19.27 6.46 42.31
N GLU A 42 20.52 6.07 42.53
CA GLU A 42 21.84 6.67 42.75
C GLU A 42 22.89 5.61 42.30
N THR A 43 24.13 6.02 42.04
CA THR A 43 25.29 5.14 41.76
C THR A 43 25.90 4.59 43.07
N PRO A 44 26.75 3.55 43.00
CA PRO A 44 28.18 3.85 43.05
C PRO A 44 29.06 3.00 42.12
N THR A 45 30.21 3.60 41.81
CA THR A 45 31.38 3.17 41.04
C THR A 45 32.22 2.07 41.71
N LEU A 46 32.84 1.18 40.93
CA LEU A 46 34.31 0.94 40.88
C LEU A 46 34.65 -0.15 39.85
N GLY A 47 35.73 0.05 39.07
CA GLY A 47 36.33 -1.03 38.27
C GLY A 47 36.98 -0.60 36.96
N SER A 48 38.13 0.05 37.06
CA SER A 48 39.03 0.39 35.95
C SER A 48 39.59 -0.86 35.28
N GLN A 49 39.47 -0.97 33.95
CA GLN A 49 40.47 -1.65 33.13
C GLN A 49 40.54 -1.01 31.74
N ALA A 50 41.65 -0.28 31.55
CA ALA A 50 42.05 0.31 30.30
C ALA A 50 42.31 -0.77 29.25
N ASN A 51 41.84 -0.55 28.01
CA ASN A 51 42.49 -1.16 26.87
C ASN A 51 42.68 -0.13 25.75
N LYS A 52 43.95 0.17 25.48
CA LYS A 52 44.42 1.03 24.41
C LYS A 52 44.28 0.26 23.08
N ARG A 53 43.46 0.76 22.16
CA ARG A 53 43.74 0.57 20.73
C ARG A 53 43.41 1.84 19.96
N ALA A 54 44.48 2.54 19.61
CA ALA A 54 44.48 3.68 18.74
C ALA A 54 44.03 3.31 17.31
N SER A 55 43.31 4.27 16.72
CA SER A 55 43.35 4.66 15.31
C SER A 55 43.31 3.56 14.24
N ARG A 56 42.16 3.44 13.56
CA ARG A 56 42.05 3.32 12.09
C ARG A 56 40.58 3.52 11.64
N SER A 57 40.44 4.37 10.62
CA SER A 57 39.24 4.73 9.85
C SER A 57 38.09 5.45 10.55
N ALA A 58 38.30 6.72 10.90
CA ALA A 58 37.23 7.71 10.76
C ALA A 58 37.14 8.07 9.27
N SER A 59 36.45 7.25 8.46
CA SER A 59 36.08 7.65 7.11
C SER A 59 34.84 8.54 7.20
N SER A 60 34.99 9.76 6.69
CA SER A 60 33.99 10.81 6.56
C SER A 60 32.57 10.31 6.29
N HIS A 61 31.74 10.22 7.32
CA HIS A 61 30.30 10.41 7.18
C HIS A 61 30.01 11.89 7.37
N GLU A 62 30.45 12.67 6.40
CA GLU A 62 29.94 14.03 6.22
C GLU A 62 28.51 13.85 5.75
N VAL A 63 27.56 13.97 6.69
CA VAL A 63 26.14 14.09 6.37
C VAL A 63 26.02 15.37 5.55
N GLN A 64 26.10 15.24 4.23
CA GLN A 64 25.69 16.27 3.29
C GLN A 64 24.23 16.59 3.61
N ARG A 65 24.04 17.64 4.41
CA ARG A 65 22.77 18.36 4.50
C ARG A 65 22.50 18.85 3.09
N GLU A 66 21.77 18.04 2.33
CA GLU A 66 21.10 18.45 1.09
C GLU A 66 20.47 19.82 1.38
N ARG A 67 20.97 20.87 0.73
CA ARG A 67 20.36 22.20 0.81
C ARG A 67 18.95 22.02 0.27
N ALA A 68 17.95 22.07 1.14
CA ALA A 68 16.55 22.07 0.72
C ALA A 68 16.36 23.22 -0.26
N VAL A 69 16.12 22.90 -1.53
CA VAL A 69 15.79 23.90 -2.54
C VAL A 69 14.48 24.53 -2.13
N VAL A 70 14.52 25.82 -1.84
CA VAL A 70 13.36 26.58 -1.39
C VAL A 70 12.64 27.15 -2.61
N TRP A 71 11.46 26.59 -2.92
CA TRP A 71 10.63 27.02 -4.05
C TRP A 71 9.70 28.18 -3.65
N ASN A 72 10.22 29.41 -3.61
CA ASN A 72 9.46 30.60 -3.18
C ASN A 72 9.05 31.56 -4.33
N GLY A 73 9.29 31.17 -5.58
CA GLY A 73 8.93 31.97 -6.76
C GLY A 73 7.42 32.20 -6.90
N PRO A 74 7.00 33.19 -7.70
CA PRO A 74 5.58 33.46 -7.95
C PRO A 74 4.87 32.25 -8.58
N GLU A 75 5.56 31.46 -9.41
CA GLU A 75 5.03 30.25 -10.02
C GLU A 75 4.82 29.12 -9.02
N ALA A 76 5.76 28.93 -8.08
CA ALA A 76 5.63 27.95 -7.00
C ALA A 76 4.46 28.29 -6.07
N ARG A 77 4.25 29.59 -5.78
CA ARG A 77 3.09 30.07 -5.02
C ARG A 77 1.77 29.85 -5.76
N ARG A 78 1.75 30.00 -7.10
CA ARG A 78 0.57 29.69 -7.92
C ARG A 78 0.25 28.19 -7.89
N TYR A 79 1.26 27.34 -8.03
CA TYR A 79 1.13 25.89 -7.90
C TYR A 79 0.58 25.48 -6.53
N GLU A 80 1.13 26.03 -5.43
CA GLU A 80 0.62 25.81 -4.08
C GLU A 80 -0.84 26.28 -3.91
N ALA A 81 -1.18 27.47 -4.45
CA ALA A 81 -2.54 27.99 -4.41
C ALA A 81 -3.52 27.09 -5.19
N GLU A 82 -3.10 26.51 -6.32
CA GLU A 82 -3.91 25.58 -7.10
C GLU A 82 -4.17 24.28 -6.32
N VAL A 83 -3.14 23.70 -5.69
CA VAL A 83 -3.29 22.54 -4.80
C VAL A 83 -4.25 22.86 -3.66
N LEU A 84 -4.08 24.01 -2.99
CA LEU A 84 -4.96 24.45 -1.91
C LEU A 84 -6.41 24.63 -2.35
N ALA A 85 -6.66 25.18 -3.54
CA ALA A 85 -8.01 25.32 -4.08
C ALA A 85 -8.72 23.97 -4.27
N VAL A 86 -7.98 22.96 -4.72
CA VAL A 86 -8.50 21.59 -4.83
C VAL A 86 -8.71 20.97 -3.44
N LEU A 87 -7.79 21.16 -2.50
CA LEU A 87 -7.95 20.69 -1.12
C LEU A 87 -9.17 21.30 -0.43
N HIS A 88 -9.46 22.58 -0.67
CA HIS A 88 -10.68 23.22 -0.16
C HIS A 88 -11.95 22.66 -0.81
N SER A 89 -11.86 22.15 -2.04
CA SER A 89 -12.99 21.46 -2.68
C SER A 89 -13.28 20.11 -1.99
N PHE A 90 -12.25 19.41 -1.49
CA PHE A 90 -12.45 18.20 -0.68
C PHE A 90 -13.19 18.46 0.63
N ASP A 91 -13.05 19.65 1.24
CA ASP A 91 -13.78 19.99 2.47
C ASP A 91 -15.30 20.10 2.24
N LYS A 92 -15.70 20.41 1.01
CA LYS A 92 -17.10 20.61 0.61
C LYS A 92 -17.73 19.38 -0.03
N ALA A 93 -16.93 18.37 -0.35
CA ALA A 93 -17.38 17.13 -0.97
C ALA A 93 -18.33 16.37 -0.04
N LYS A 94 -19.50 15.99 -0.54
CA LYS A 94 -20.50 15.22 0.22
C LYS A 94 -20.73 13.85 -0.38
N GLU A 95 -20.60 13.76 -1.71
CA GLU A 95 -20.84 12.53 -2.47
C GLU A 95 -19.54 11.97 -3.06
N TRP A 96 -19.56 10.68 -3.40
CA TRP A 96 -18.41 10.02 -4.04
C TRP A 96 -18.04 10.68 -5.38
N ALA A 97 -19.01 11.25 -6.10
CA ALA A 97 -18.80 11.96 -7.35
C ALA A 97 -17.97 13.25 -7.14
N ASP A 98 -18.19 13.96 -6.04
CA ASP A 98 -17.41 15.14 -5.67
C ASP A 98 -15.95 14.77 -5.40
N LEU A 99 -15.73 13.65 -4.69
CA LEU A 99 -14.39 13.12 -4.43
C LEU A 99 -13.68 12.78 -5.74
N ASN A 100 -14.36 12.10 -6.67
CA ASN A 100 -13.79 11.79 -7.98
C ASN A 100 -13.42 13.07 -8.76
N ASN A 101 -14.27 14.10 -8.72
CA ASN A 101 -13.96 15.40 -9.34
C ASN A 101 -12.74 16.08 -8.69
N CYS A 102 -12.62 16.01 -7.36
CA CYS A 102 -11.47 16.56 -6.65
C CYS A 102 -10.19 15.77 -6.97
N LEU A 103 -10.26 14.44 -7.07
CA LEU A 103 -9.13 13.60 -7.48
C LEU A 103 -8.70 13.89 -8.92
N GLN A 104 -9.63 14.04 -9.87
CA GLN A 104 -9.30 14.42 -11.25
C GLN A 104 -8.58 15.78 -11.32
N LYS A 105 -8.99 16.74 -10.48
CA LYS A 105 -8.29 18.04 -10.37
C LYS A 105 -6.88 17.86 -9.81
N LEU A 106 -6.71 17.11 -8.70
CA LEU A 106 -5.37 16.85 -8.12
C LEU A 106 -4.47 16.11 -9.11
N LEU A 107 -4.98 15.09 -9.79
CA LEU A 107 -4.24 14.33 -10.77
C LEU A 107 -3.69 15.26 -11.86
N ARG A 108 -4.54 16.13 -12.42
CA ARG A 108 -4.07 17.13 -13.42
C ARG A 108 -2.99 18.07 -12.89
N VAL A 109 -3.10 18.51 -11.64
CA VAL A 109 -2.11 19.40 -11.00
C VAL A 109 -0.78 18.69 -10.77
N PHE A 110 -0.80 17.38 -10.45
CA PHE A 110 0.40 16.60 -10.17
C PHE A 110 1.00 15.92 -11.39
N SER A 111 0.22 15.61 -12.42
CA SER A 111 0.75 15.09 -13.67
C SER A 111 1.83 16.03 -14.23
N PRO A 112 2.89 15.48 -14.84
CA PRO A 112 3.84 16.30 -15.57
C PRO A 112 3.07 17.07 -16.66
N PRO A 113 3.42 18.34 -16.93
CA PRO A 113 2.91 19.01 -18.10
C PRO A 113 3.36 18.20 -19.32
N THR A 114 2.42 17.47 -19.93
CA THR A 114 2.70 16.66 -21.11
C THR A 114 3.30 17.55 -22.18
N VAL A 115 4.47 17.19 -22.68
CA VAL A 115 4.96 17.69 -23.96
C VAL A 115 3.98 17.14 -24.99
N SER A 116 2.92 17.89 -25.33
CA SER A 116 2.04 17.46 -26.41
C SER A 116 2.93 17.32 -27.64
N SER A 117 3.10 16.10 -28.15
CA SER A 117 3.91 15.81 -29.34
C SER A 117 3.40 16.50 -30.62
N PHE A 118 2.33 17.28 -30.52
CA PHE A 118 1.98 18.35 -31.47
C PHE A 118 2.57 19.69 -31.01
N ALA A 119 3.90 19.76 -30.98
CA ALA A 119 4.64 20.99 -30.68
C ALA A 119 4.61 21.94 -31.88
N PHE A 120 3.48 22.64 -32.05
CA PHE A 120 3.41 23.91 -32.82
C PHE A 120 2.93 25.08 -31.95
N SER A 121 2.67 24.84 -30.66
CA SER A 121 2.33 25.90 -29.71
C SER A 121 3.60 26.44 -29.04
N SER A 122 3.89 27.72 -29.28
CA SER A 122 4.96 28.51 -28.65
C SER A 122 4.67 28.87 -27.18
N ALA A 123 3.76 28.15 -26.52
CA ALA A 123 3.45 28.37 -25.12
C ALA A 123 4.61 27.86 -24.25
N PRO A 124 5.11 28.66 -23.28
CA PRO A 124 6.15 28.21 -22.37
C PRO A 124 5.66 27.00 -21.58
N THR A 125 6.46 25.93 -21.58
CA THR A 125 6.22 24.73 -20.77
C THR A 125 6.06 25.14 -19.31
N ALA A 126 4.94 24.76 -18.69
CA ALA A 126 4.70 25.07 -17.29
C ALA A 126 5.86 24.54 -16.41
N PRO A 127 6.30 25.30 -15.38
CA PRO A 127 7.41 24.90 -14.53
C PRO A 127 7.06 23.62 -13.75
N PHE A 128 8.01 22.69 -13.71
CA PHE A 128 7.88 21.45 -12.96
C PHE A 128 8.48 21.61 -11.56
N PHE A 129 7.66 21.34 -10.54
CA PHE A 129 8.06 21.41 -9.13
C PHE A 129 8.09 20.00 -8.51
N PRO A 130 9.27 19.48 -8.12
CA PRO A 130 9.43 18.12 -7.60
C PRO A 130 9.06 18.00 -6.11
N PHE A 131 7.93 18.61 -5.72
CA PHE A 131 7.42 18.54 -4.35
C PHE A 131 5.89 18.63 -4.33
N ILE A 132 5.28 18.17 -3.23
CA ILE A 132 3.84 18.25 -2.99
C ILE A 132 3.57 19.28 -1.88
N PRO A 133 2.94 20.42 -2.21
CA PRO A 133 2.44 21.37 -1.21
C PRO A 133 1.43 20.67 -0.29
N HIS A 134 1.48 20.98 1.01
CA HIS A 134 0.57 20.40 2.01
C HIS A 134 0.47 18.87 1.97
N LYS A 135 1.58 18.16 1.66
CA LYS A 135 1.61 16.69 1.47
C LYS A 135 0.88 15.87 2.53
N ALA A 136 0.90 16.27 3.80
CA ALA A 136 0.19 15.57 4.86
C ALA A 136 -1.35 15.63 4.68
N VAL A 137 -1.85 16.79 4.25
CA VAL A 137 -3.29 16.98 3.95
C VAL A 137 -3.65 16.23 2.67
N VAL A 138 -2.83 16.34 1.61
CA VAL A 138 -3.01 15.58 0.36
C VAL A 138 -3.08 14.08 0.64
N ALA A 139 -2.09 13.52 1.34
CA ALA A 139 -2.05 12.10 1.68
C ALA A 139 -3.26 11.67 2.52
N LYS A 140 -3.70 12.51 3.46
CA LYS A 140 -4.91 12.24 4.25
C LYS A 140 -6.17 12.19 3.36
N ARG A 141 -6.32 13.11 2.40
CA ARG A 141 -7.45 13.11 1.46
C ARG A 141 -7.43 11.88 0.55
N LEU A 142 -6.27 11.49 0.04
CA LEU A 142 -6.12 10.26 -0.74
C LEU A 142 -6.47 9.01 0.07
N ALA A 143 -6.00 8.92 1.33
CA ALA A 143 -6.34 7.82 2.22
C ALA A 143 -7.86 7.69 2.45
N GLN A 144 -8.57 8.82 2.61
CA GLN A 144 -10.02 8.84 2.73
C GLN A 144 -10.72 8.33 1.45
N CYS A 145 -10.17 8.64 0.29
CA CYS A 145 -10.67 8.16 -0.99
C CYS A 145 -10.45 6.64 -1.19
N LEU A 146 -9.60 6.00 -0.39
CA LEU A 146 -9.38 4.55 -0.35
C LEU A 146 -10.25 3.85 0.72
N ASN A 147 -11.30 4.48 1.24
CA ASN A 147 -12.26 3.81 2.11
C ASN A 147 -12.97 2.68 1.34
N PRO A 148 -12.98 1.41 1.85
CA PRO A 148 -13.65 0.28 1.19
C PRO A 148 -15.14 0.50 0.89
N LEU A 149 -15.82 1.41 1.59
CA LEU A 149 -17.22 1.76 1.35
C LEU A 149 -17.43 2.63 0.11
N LEU A 150 -16.36 3.18 -0.48
CA LEU A 150 -16.45 4.00 -1.69
C LEU A 150 -16.41 3.12 -2.96
N PRO A 151 -16.97 3.59 -4.09
CA PRO A 151 -16.94 2.85 -5.34
C PRO A 151 -15.52 2.65 -5.87
N SER A 152 -15.28 1.53 -6.55
CA SER A 152 -13.97 1.19 -7.13
C SER A 152 -13.44 2.25 -8.10
N GLY A 153 -14.30 2.99 -8.81
CA GLY A 153 -13.87 4.11 -9.66
C GLY A 153 -13.16 5.23 -8.89
N VAL A 154 -13.56 5.49 -7.64
CA VAL A 154 -12.88 6.45 -6.75
C VAL A 154 -11.53 5.88 -6.31
N HIS A 155 -11.48 4.58 -6.00
CA HIS A 155 -10.24 3.90 -5.60
C HIS A 155 -9.19 3.95 -6.72
N THR A 156 -9.56 3.58 -7.94
CA THR A 156 -8.65 3.60 -9.10
C THR A 156 -8.10 5.01 -9.33
N ARG A 157 -8.97 6.03 -9.29
CA ARG A 157 -8.53 7.43 -9.44
C ARG A 157 -7.60 7.89 -8.31
N ALA A 158 -7.83 7.44 -7.08
CA ALA A 158 -6.95 7.73 -5.95
C ALA A 158 -5.56 7.08 -6.14
N LEU A 159 -5.51 5.83 -6.60
CA LEU A 159 -4.26 5.13 -6.90
C LEU A 159 -3.48 5.80 -8.06
N GLU A 160 -4.16 6.24 -9.12
CA GLU A 160 -3.55 7.05 -10.19
C GLU A 160 -2.95 8.36 -9.63
N THR A 161 -3.65 9.00 -8.70
CA THR A 161 -3.16 10.24 -8.06
C THR A 161 -1.93 9.96 -7.18
N TYR A 162 -1.87 8.83 -6.47
CA TYR A 162 -0.65 8.41 -5.79
C TYR A 162 0.51 8.19 -6.76
N ALA A 163 0.27 7.52 -7.90
CA ALA A 163 1.29 7.31 -8.92
C ALA A 163 1.85 8.64 -9.45
N ALA A 164 0.98 9.60 -9.80
CA ALA A 164 1.40 10.93 -10.24
C ALA A 164 2.21 11.70 -9.18
N ILE A 165 1.86 11.53 -7.90
CA ILE A 165 2.66 12.09 -6.78
C ILE A 165 4.05 11.45 -6.75
N PHE A 166 4.14 10.12 -6.85
CA PHE A 166 5.42 9.40 -6.77
C PHE A 166 6.34 9.71 -7.95
N GLU A 167 5.79 9.84 -9.15
CA GLU A 167 6.52 10.33 -10.33
C GLU A 167 7.04 11.74 -10.12
N ARG A 168 6.20 12.63 -9.55
CA ARG A 168 6.58 14.03 -9.34
C ARG A 168 7.70 14.20 -8.32
N ILE A 169 7.66 13.48 -7.19
CA ILE A 169 8.65 13.62 -6.12
C ILE A 169 9.90 12.74 -6.32
N GLY A 170 9.81 11.74 -7.21
CA GLY A 170 10.88 10.80 -7.48
C GLY A 170 11.18 9.84 -6.32
N PRO A 171 12.14 8.92 -6.49
CA PRO A 171 12.48 7.90 -5.49
C PRO A 171 12.98 8.50 -4.18
N ASP A 172 13.80 9.55 -4.24
CA ASP A 172 14.33 10.23 -3.04
C ASP A 172 13.25 11.00 -2.29
N GLY A 173 12.29 11.60 -3.00
CA GLY A 173 11.12 12.21 -2.39
C GLY A 173 10.25 11.19 -1.69
N LEU A 174 9.97 10.07 -2.37
CA LEU A 174 9.15 9.00 -1.83
C LEU A 174 9.81 8.34 -0.61
N SER A 175 11.11 8.06 -0.65
CA SER A 175 11.84 7.45 0.48
C SER A 175 11.73 8.30 1.76
N ARG A 176 11.86 9.62 1.64
CA ARG A 176 11.67 10.58 2.76
C ARG A 176 10.23 10.62 3.26
N ASP A 177 9.26 10.44 2.37
CA ASP A 177 7.83 10.58 2.66
C ASP A 177 7.09 9.24 2.80
N LEU A 178 7.81 8.12 2.90
CA LEU A 178 7.24 6.77 2.95
C LEU A 178 6.14 6.65 4.00
N ALA A 179 6.39 7.11 5.23
CA ALA A 179 5.41 7.03 6.31
C ALA A 179 4.12 7.80 5.99
N THR A 180 4.24 8.96 5.33
CA THR A 180 3.12 9.84 4.98
C THR A 180 2.18 9.16 3.98
N TYR A 181 2.72 8.59 2.91
CA TYR A 181 1.90 7.99 1.85
C TYR A 181 1.49 6.54 2.16
N SER A 182 2.36 5.77 2.82
CA SER A 182 2.09 4.36 3.17
C SER A 182 0.96 4.22 4.19
N ALA A 183 0.83 5.14 5.14
CA ALA A 183 -0.14 5.02 6.24
C ALA A 183 -1.60 4.91 5.76
N GLY A 184 -1.92 5.57 4.65
CA GLY A 184 -3.25 5.49 4.02
C GLY A 184 -3.36 4.43 2.93
N LEU A 185 -2.26 4.21 2.19
CA LEU A 185 -2.24 3.30 1.04
C LEU A 185 -2.25 1.83 1.46
N LEU A 186 -1.41 1.42 2.41
CA LEU A 186 -1.22 0.01 2.74
C LEU A 186 -2.48 -0.67 3.32
N PRO A 187 -3.26 -0.05 4.22
CA PRO A 187 -4.48 -0.68 4.74
C PRO A 187 -5.53 -0.99 3.67
N PHE A 188 -5.51 -0.30 2.52
CA PHE A 188 -6.50 -0.44 1.45
C PHE A 188 -6.55 -1.84 0.82
N PHE A 189 -5.41 -2.50 0.65
CA PHE A 189 -5.29 -3.71 -0.16
C PHE A 189 -6.26 -4.83 0.26
N GLN A 190 -6.50 -5.00 1.56
CA GLN A 190 -7.32 -6.10 2.09
C GLN A 190 -8.80 -5.90 1.77
N GLY A 191 -9.28 -4.66 1.86
CA GLY A 191 -10.69 -4.30 1.63
C GLY A 191 -11.01 -3.89 0.20
N SER A 192 -10.05 -3.95 -0.72
CA SER A 192 -10.25 -3.52 -2.10
C SER A 192 -10.91 -4.60 -2.95
N ALA A 193 -11.70 -4.17 -3.92
CA ALA A 193 -12.31 -5.07 -4.90
C ALA A 193 -11.23 -5.82 -5.69
N THR A 194 -11.52 -7.06 -6.08
CA THR A 194 -10.58 -7.96 -6.77
C THR A 194 -9.95 -7.33 -8.01
N HIS A 195 -10.75 -6.59 -8.80
CA HIS A 195 -10.28 -5.91 -10.01
C HIS A 195 -9.42 -4.66 -9.74
N VAL A 196 -9.43 -4.12 -8.52
CA VAL A 196 -8.61 -2.95 -8.13
C VAL A 196 -7.25 -3.38 -7.57
N LYS A 197 -7.14 -4.59 -7.03
CA LYS A 197 -5.88 -5.13 -6.47
C LYS A 197 -4.68 -5.04 -7.42
N PRO A 198 -4.80 -5.32 -8.74
CA PRO A 198 -3.70 -5.14 -9.68
C PRO A 198 -3.12 -3.71 -9.68
N PHE A 199 -3.96 -2.67 -9.66
CA PHE A 199 -3.51 -1.27 -9.65
C PHE A 199 -2.69 -0.91 -8.41
N PHE A 200 -3.06 -1.46 -7.24
CA PHE A 200 -2.25 -1.32 -6.03
C PHE A 200 -0.90 -2.00 -6.20
N LEU A 201 -0.89 -3.25 -6.69
CA LEU A 201 0.34 -4.01 -6.88
C LEU A 201 1.27 -3.36 -7.92
N ASP A 202 0.72 -2.81 -9.00
CA ASP A 202 1.46 -2.04 -10.01
C ASP A 202 2.19 -0.88 -9.36
N LEU A 203 1.51 -0.14 -8.48
CA LEU A 203 2.09 0.98 -7.75
C LEU A 203 3.18 0.56 -6.76
N ILE A 204 3.01 -0.56 -6.04
CA ILE A 204 4.08 -1.12 -5.20
C ILE A 204 5.29 -1.52 -6.06
N ASN A 205 5.04 -2.20 -7.18
CA ASN A 205 6.09 -2.67 -8.08
C ASN A 205 6.85 -1.54 -8.75
N ALA A 206 6.15 -0.50 -9.20
CA ALA A 206 6.72 0.61 -9.94
C ALA A 206 7.47 1.61 -9.04
N TYR A 207 6.97 1.88 -7.83
CA TYR A 207 7.50 2.97 -7.00
C TYR A 207 8.11 2.53 -5.67
N TYR A 208 7.59 1.46 -5.04
CA TYR A 208 8.14 1.00 -3.75
C TYR A 208 9.34 0.09 -3.95
N LEU A 209 9.24 -0.96 -4.78
CA LEU A 209 10.32 -1.92 -4.95
C LEU A 209 11.68 -1.30 -5.36
N PRO A 210 11.73 -0.30 -6.26
CA PRO A 210 13.00 0.34 -6.63
C PRO A 210 13.71 1.06 -5.47
N LEU A 211 13.02 1.35 -4.36
CA LEU A 211 13.63 1.95 -3.18
C LEU A 211 14.54 0.99 -2.42
N GLY A 212 14.43 -0.32 -2.66
CA GLY A 212 15.28 -1.35 -2.05
C GLY A 212 15.33 -1.23 -0.53
N THR A 213 16.53 -1.14 0.04
CA THR A 213 16.75 -1.09 1.49
C THR A 213 16.11 0.13 2.17
N HIS A 214 15.79 1.21 1.44
CA HIS A 214 15.05 2.35 1.98
C HIS A 214 13.60 2.01 2.38
N LEU A 215 13.07 0.86 1.96
CA LEU A 215 11.75 0.37 2.40
C LEU A 215 11.71 -0.11 3.84
N THR A 216 12.85 -0.37 4.47
CA THR A 216 12.95 -0.94 5.83
C THR A 216 11.98 -0.31 6.86
N PRO A 217 11.79 1.03 6.92
CA PRO A 217 10.86 1.65 7.86
C PRO A 217 9.39 1.24 7.70
N CYS A 218 8.96 0.89 6.48
CA CYS A 218 7.58 0.52 6.17
C CYS A 218 7.41 -0.96 5.81
N LEU A 219 8.51 -1.74 5.72
CA LEU A 219 8.52 -3.11 5.22
C LEU A 219 7.54 -4.03 5.96
N SER A 220 7.50 -3.97 7.30
CA SER A 220 6.54 -4.78 8.07
C SER A 220 5.07 -4.42 7.75
N GLY A 221 4.79 -3.14 7.45
CA GLY A 221 3.47 -2.69 7.04
C GLY A 221 3.10 -3.19 5.63
N LEU A 222 4.05 -3.16 4.69
CA LEU A 222 3.88 -3.73 3.35
C LEU A 222 3.55 -5.22 3.40
N LEU A 223 4.26 -5.97 4.23
CA LEU A 223 4.00 -7.39 4.45
C LEU A 223 2.61 -7.61 5.05
N VAL A 224 2.27 -6.90 6.14
CA VAL A 224 0.94 -7.01 6.77
C VAL A 224 -0.18 -6.66 5.77
N SER A 225 0.05 -5.71 4.88
CA SER A 225 -0.89 -5.34 3.82
C SER A 225 -1.12 -6.49 2.84
N MET A 226 -0.05 -7.03 2.24
CA MET A 226 -0.12 -7.95 1.10
C MET A 226 -0.30 -9.42 1.48
N LEU A 227 0.16 -9.85 2.66
CA LEU A 227 0.13 -11.25 3.07
C LEU A 227 -1.26 -11.92 2.99
N PRO A 228 -2.38 -11.26 3.36
CA PRO A 228 -3.71 -11.86 3.18
C PRO A 228 -4.09 -12.16 1.72
N GLY A 229 -3.38 -11.56 0.76
CA GLY A 229 -3.51 -11.93 -0.65
C GLY A 229 -2.99 -13.33 -0.97
N LEU A 230 -2.37 -14.02 -0.01
CA LEU A 230 -1.91 -15.41 -0.10
C LEU A 230 -2.79 -16.39 0.70
N ASP A 231 -3.93 -15.96 1.26
CA ASP A 231 -4.78 -16.84 2.08
C ASP A 231 -5.59 -17.85 1.23
N ASP A 232 -5.85 -17.53 -0.05
CA ASP A 232 -6.57 -18.39 -0.99
C ASP A 232 -5.80 -18.50 -2.32
N ASP A 233 -5.22 -19.67 -2.57
CA ASP A 233 -4.46 -19.99 -3.78
C ASP A 233 -5.28 -19.87 -5.07
N LYS A 234 -6.62 -19.91 -4.97
CA LYS A 234 -7.54 -19.76 -6.10
C LYS A 234 -7.91 -18.29 -6.35
N ALA A 235 -7.54 -17.37 -5.47
CA ALA A 235 -7.87 -15.97 -5.62
C ALA A 235 -7.15 -15.39 -6.86
N PRO A 236 -7.84 -14.58 -7.70
CA PRO A 236 -7.24 -14.03 -8.93
C PRO A 236 -5.96 -13.21 -8.70
N ALA A 237 -5.81 -12.60 -7.52
CA ALA A 237 -4.63 -11.81 -7.17
C ALA A 237 -3.46 -12.63 -6.61
N PHE A 238 -3.66 -13.91 -6.27
CA PHE A 238 -2.69 -14.73 -5.54
C PHE A 238 -1.30 -14.75 -6.20
N GLY A 239 -1.25 -15.10 -7.49
CA GLY A 239 0.00 -15.16 -8.24
C GLY A 239 0.73 -13.82 -8.30
N TYR A 240 -0.02 -12.72 -8.46
CA TYR A 240 0.57 -11.40 -8.56
C TYR A 240 1.10 -10.90 -7.20
N VAL A 241 0.38 -11.17 -6.12
CA VAL A 241 0.83 -10.91 -4.75
C VAL A 241 2.09 -11.69 -4.42
N SER A 242 2.10 -12.99 -4.72
CA SER A 242 3.25 -13.87 -4.49
C SER A 242 4.49 -13.36 -5.22
N SER A 243 4.38 -13.09 -6.53
CA SER A 243 5.48 -12.51 -7.33
C SER A 243 5.98 -11.18 -6.77
N THR A 244 5.08 -10.32 -6.29
CA THR A 244 5.45 -9.02 -5.70
C THR A 244 6.19 -9.18 -4.38
N LEU A 245 5.78 -10.13 -3.52
CA LEU A 245 6.46 -10.42 -2.25
C LEU A 245 7.86 -11.01 -2.45
N TRP A 246 8.03 -11.88 -3.45
CA TRP A 246 9.35 -12.42 -3.79
C TRP A 246 10.30 -11.35 -4.32
N ARG A 247 9.82 -10.49 -5.22
CA ARG A 247 10.62 -9.33 -5.66
C ARG A 247 10.95 -8.38 -4.51
N LEU A 248 10.00 -8.16 -3.60
CA LEU A 248 10.23 -7.37 -2.38
C LEU A 248 11.37 -7.95 -1.53
N ARG A 249 11.40 -9.27 -1.32
CA ARG A 249 12.51 -9.96 -0.64
C ARG A 249 13.83 -9.67 -1.34
N ASP A 250 13.88 -9.79 -2.66
CA ASP A 250 15.12 -9.62 -3.42
C ASP A 250 15.63 -8.17 -3.36
N CYS A 251 14.72 -7.18 -3.40
CA CYS A 251 15.07 -5.76 -3.31
C CYS A 251 15.58 -5.32 -1.93
N VAL A 252 15.04 -5.86 -0.84
CA VAL A 252 15.42 -5.47 0.54
C VAL A 252 16.49 -6.37 1.18
N GLY A 253 16.75 -7.52 0.55
CA GLY A 253 17.59 -8.59 1.07
C GLY A 253 16.85 -9.53 2.03
N GLU A 254 17.18 -10.83 1.93
CA GLU A 254 16.51 -11.90 2.69
C GLU A 254 16.50 -11.65 4.20
N ARG A 255 17.63 -11.27 4.79
CA ARG A 255 17.73 -11.04 6.24
C ARG A 255 16.75 -9.97 6.71
N THR A 256 16.67 -8.85 5.99
CA THR A 256 15.76 -7.74 6.31
C THR A 256 14.31 -8.17 6.12
N PHE A 257 14.04 -8.90 5.04
CA PHE A 257 12.71 -9.44 4.74
C PHE A 257 12.22 -10.39 5.84
N VAL A 258 13.01 -11.39 6.22
CA VAL A 258 12.67 -12.36 7.26
C VAL A 258 12.47 -11.68 8.62
N ALA A 259 13.32 -10.72 8.97
CA ALA A 259 13.16 -9.95 10.20
C ALA A 259 11.83 -9.16 10.23
N ALA A 260 11.46 -8.53 9.12
CA ALA A 260 10.20 -7.82 8.99
C ALA A 260 8.98 -8.77 8.96
N LEU A 261 9.13 -9.95 8.36
CA LEU A 261 8.10 -10.99 8.34
C LEU A 261 7.82 -11.54 9.74
N TRP A 262 8.87 -11.77 10.52
CA TRP A 262 8.74 -12.13 11.94
C TRP A 262 8.02 -11.04 12.74
N LEU A 263 8.33 -9.78 12.46
CA LEU A 263 7.68 -8.64 13.09
C LEU A 263 6.19 -8.54 12.72
N ALA A 264 5.84 -8.83 11.47
CA ALA A 264 4.45 -8.91 11.00
C ALA A 264 3.68 -10.03 11.73
N LEU A 265 4.27 -11.22 11.84
CA LEU A 265 3.71 -12.38 12.55
C LEU A 265 3.39 -12.06 14.02
N ARG A 266 4.31 -11.37 14.69
CA ARG A 266 4.14 -10.94 16.09
C ARG A 266 3.03 -9.88 16.25
N ARG A 267 2.93 -8.93 15.32
CA ARG A 267 2.05 -7.75 15.45
C ARG A 267 0.64 -7.94 14.92
N ALA A 268 0.42 -8.83 13.95
CA ALA A 268 -0.88 -8.99 13.29
C ALA A 268 -1.27 -10.47 13.22
N SER A 269 -2.25 -10.87 14.03
CA SER A 269 -2.76 -12.25 14.05
C SER A 269 -3.30 -12.71 12.69
N ARG A 270 -4.00 -11.81 11.97
CA ARG A 270 -4.64 -12.10 10.68
C ARG A 270 -3.68 -12.51 9.57
N VAL A 271 -2.39 -12.18 9.66
CA VAL A 271 -1.41 -12.51 8.60
C VAL A 271 -0.52 -13.70 8.96
N ARG A 272 -0.72 -14.31 10.14
CA ARG A 272 0.19 -15.34 10.67
C ARG A 272 0.23 -16.58 9.78
N LEU A 273 -0.91 -17.02 9.26
CA LEU A 273 -0.97 -18.22 8.43
C LEU A 273 -0.17 -18.02 7.14
N ALA A 274 -0.51 -17.00 6.35
CA ALA A 274 0.25 -16.63 5.15
C ALA A 274 1.75 -16.39 5.43
N ALA A 275 2.08 -15.72 6.54
CA ALA A 275 3.47 -15.49 6.92
C ALA A 275 4.23 -16.78 7.23
N LEU A 276 3.60 -17.73 7.94
CA LEU A 276 4.19 -19.04 8.24
C LEU A 276 4.37 -19.88 6.99
N SER A 277 3.40 -19.86 6.07
CA SER A 277 3.53 -20.53 4.76
C SER A 277 4.73 -19.99 3.98
N LEU A 278 4.90 -18.66 3.93
CA LEU A 278 6.03 -18.03 3.26
C LEU A 278 7.37 -18.35 3.95
N LEU A 279 7.40 -18.38 5.28
CA LEU A 279 8.58 -18.83 6.04
C LEU A 279 8.92 -20.29 5.74
N GLY A 280 7.92 -21.18 5.62
CA GLY A 280 8.13 -22.57 5.20
C GLY A 280 8.80 -22.67 3.84
N GLN A 281 8.35 -21.86 2.87
CA GLN A 281 8.97 -21.79 1.54
C GLN A 281 10.40 -21.27 1.58
N LEU A 282 10.71 -20.30 2.46
CA LEU A 282 12.06 -19.76 2.65
C LEU A 282 13.02 -20.75 3.31
N LEU A 283 12.57 -21.46 4.35
CA LEU A 283 13.40 -22.37 5.15
C LEU A 283 13.57 -23.73 4.48
N THR A 284 12.61 -24.14 3.66
CA THR A 284 12.61 -25.43 2.98
C THR A 284 12.22 -25.28 1.51
N PRO A 285 13.07 -24.62 0.69
CA PRO A 285 12.78 -24.41 -0.74
C PRO A 285 12.60 -25.73 -1.52
N ALA A 286 13.12 -26.84 -1.01
CA ALA A 286 12.98 -28.18 -1.60
C ALA A 286 11.68 -28.91 -1.21
N LEU A 287 10.90 -28.43 -0.24
CA LEU A 287 9.70 -29.13 0.24
C LEU A 287 8.52 -29.11 -0.74
N PRO A 288 8.22 -27.99 -1.44
CA PRO A 288 7.15 -27.96 -2.44
C PRO A 288 7.39 -28.98 -3.55
N ALA A 289 8.64 -29.07 -4.05
CA ALA A 289 9.04 -30.07 -5.04
C ALA A 289 8.88 -31.51 -4.53
N LEU A 290 9.10 -31.75 -3.23
CA LEU A 290 8.86 -33.05 -2.61
C LEU A 290 7.36 -33.37 -2.50
N HIS A 291 6.52 -32.40 -2.12
CA HIS A 291 5.07 -32.60 -2.02
C HIS A 291 4.42 -32.82 -3.39
N ASP A 292 4.81 -32.07 -4.41
CA ASP A 292 4.33 -32.25 -5.78
C ASP A 292 4.84 -33.58 -6.37
N SER A 293 6.07 -33.99 -6.04
CA SER A 293 6.59 -35.33 -6.38
C SER A 293 5.81 -36.45 -5.70
N VAL A 294 5.39 -36.28 -4.45
CA VAL A 294 4.59 -37.27 -3.71
C VAL A 294 3.15 -37.31 -4.23
N ARG A 295 2.54 -36.16 -4.53
CA ARG A 295 1.19 -36.06 -5.11
C ARG A 295 1.16 -36.66 -6.52
N GLY A 296 2.09 -36.30 -7.39
CA GLY A 296 2.19 -36.86 -8.74
C GLY A 296 2.51 -38.36 -8.74
N LYS A 297 3.28 -38.86 -7.76
CA LYS A 297 3.46 -40.32 -7.56
C LYS A 297 2.17 -41.01 -7.14
N LYS A 298 1.34 -40.35 -6.33
CA LYS A 298 0.05 -40.89 -5.87
C LYS A 298 -0.96 -40.95 -7.01
N GLU A 299 -1.12 -39.86 -7.76
CA GLU A 299 -2.00 -39.79 -8.95
C GLU A 299 -1.58 -40.83 -10.01
N ARG A 300 -0.28 -40.93 -10.31
CA ARG A 300 0.24 -41.95 -11.25
C ARG A 300 0.08 -43.39 -10.76
N SER A 301 0.02 -43.60 -9.44
CA SER A 301 -0.25 -44.92 -8.85
C SER A 301 -1.74 -45.27 -8.83
N GLU A 302 -2.61 -44.27 -8.82
CA GLU A 302 -4.06 -44.43 -8.91
C GLU A 302 -4.49 -44.69 -10.37
N GLU A 303 -3.97 -43.92 -11.34
CA GLU A 303 -4.19 -44.17 -12.78
C GLU A 303 -3.71 -45.57 -13.22
N ARG A 304 -2.59 -46.04 -12.66
CA ARG A 304 -2.04 -47.37 -13.01
C ARG A 304 -2.90 -48.51 -12.45
N LYS A 305 -3.59 -48.29 -11.32
CA LYS A 305 -4.53 -49.26 -10.76
C LYS A 305 -5.85 -49.28 -11.52
N GLU A 306 -6.31 -48.12 -11.99
CA GLU A 306 -7.53 -47.98 -12.78
C GLU A 306 -7.37 -48.67 -14.15
N ASN A 307 -6.24 -48.46 -14.83
CA ASN A 307 -5.93 -49.15 -16.09
C ASN A 307 -5.78 -50.68 -15.91
N ASP A 308 -5.20 -51.15 -14.80
CA ASP A 308 -5.05 -52.59 -14.52
C ASP A 308 -6.39 -53.27 -14.15
N GLU A 309 -7.41 -52.49 -13.72
CA GLU A 309 -8.77 -52.97 -13.47
C GLU A 309 -9.64 -52.98 -14.74
N GLU A 310 -9.39 -52.04 -15.66
CA GLU A 310 -10.09 -51.96 -16.95
C GLU A 310 -9.67 -53.08 -17.90
N ASP A 311 -8.38 -53.48 -17.89
CA ASP A 311 -7.83 -54.58 -18.71
C ASP A 311 -8.25 -55.99 -18.25
N LYS A 312 -8.95 -56.08 -17.10
CA LYS A 312 -9.48 -57.34 -16.53
C LYS A 312 -10.99 -57.53 -16.73
N ARG A 313 -11.69 -56.56 -17.35
CA ARG A 313 -13.12 -56.64 -17.68
C ARG A 313 -13.32 -57.04 -19.14
#